data_AF-A0A7S0Z1T5-F1
#
_entry.id   AF-A0A7S0Z1T5-F1
#
_cell.length_a   1.000
_cell.length_b   1.000
_cell.length_c   1.000
_cell.angle_alpha   90.00
_cell.angle_beta   90.00
_cell.angle_gamma   90.00
#
_symmetry.space_group_name_H-M   'P 1'
#
loop_
_entity.id
_entity.type
_entity.pdbx_description
1 polymer ?
#
loop_
_entity_poly.entity_id
_entity_poly.type
_entity_poly.pdbx_seq_one_letter_code
_entity_poly.pdbx_strand_id
1 'polypeptide(L)'
;GTKRLRAMADEEGEGEVGTQPTAPSLAWTDLKLADCEEYLSLTDPDAVLKFIAGKMNLPDYDTNPRSAVTVDLYLWVLDLAKQNGLSSEKMSAMFTILKQTHEFAIGTPPPAPPQEEG
;
A
#
# COMPACT_ATOMS: atom_id res chain seq x y z
N GLY A 1 6.20 -30.72 49.99
CA GLY A 1 4.93 -31.03 49.28
C GLY A 1 4.93 -30.20 48.02
N THR A 2 4.46 -30.64 46.86
CA THR A 2 3.41 -31.63 46.53
C THR A 2 3.65 -31.94 45.05
N LYS A 3 4.15 -33.13 44.68
CA LYS A 3 3.39 -34.26 44.09
C LYS A 3 2.26 -33.87 43.12
N ARG A 4 2.37 -34.45 41.90
CA ARG A 4 1.31 -34.87 40.96
C ARG A 4 0.77 -33.74 40.05
N LEU A 5 0.58 -33.91 38.74
CA LEU A 5 0.11 -35.09 38.01
C LEU A 5 0.53 -34.98 36.53
N ARG A 6 1.01 -36.09 35.95
CA ARG A 6 1.08 -36.34 34.51
C ARG A 6 -0.14 -37.20 34.16
N ALA A 7 -1.03 -36.73 33.29
CA ALA A 7 -2.05 -37.50 32.56
C ALA A 7 -2.72 -36.55 31.54
N MET A 8 -2.48 -36.73 30.25
CA MET A 8 -3.39 -37.38 29.28
C MET A 8 -4.38 -36.42 28.60
N ALA A 9 -4.09 -36.14 27.32
CA ALA A 9 -4.97 -35.78 26.19
C ALA A 9 -3.99 -35.65 25.00
N ASP A 10 -3.67 -36.68 24.23
CA ASP A 10 -4.48 -37.35 23.20
C ASP A 10 -5.28 -36.38 22.32
N GLU A 11 -4.96 -36.47 21.02
CA GLU A 11 -5.63 -35.92 19.84
C GLU A 11 -5.62 -34.39 19.65
N GLU A 12 -4.60 -33.89 18.94
CA GLU A 12 -4.83 -32.82 17.96
C GLU A 12 -4.29 -33.31 16.61
N GLY A 13 -5.24 -33.57 15.71
CA GLY A 13 -4.98 -34.11 14.39
C GLY A 13 -4.08 -33.23 13.55
N GLU A 14 -3.50 -33.86 12.54
CA GLU A 14 -2.82 -33.24 11.41
C GLU A 14 -3.78 -32.27 10.71
N GLY A 15 -3.88 -31.05 11.23
CA GLY A 15 -4.44 -29.93 10.51
C GLY A 15 -3.49 -29.65 9.37
N GLU A 16 -3.91 -29.94 8.14
CA GLU A 16 -3.26 -29.46 6.93
C GLU A 16 -2.86 -28.00 7.17
N VAL A 17 -1.55 -27.74 7.17
CA VAL A 17 -1.00 -26.38 7.14
C VAL A 17 -1.36 -25.85 5.77
N GLY A 18 -2.62 -25.44 5.61
CA GLY A 18 -3.03 -24.59 4.52
C GLY A 18 -2.04 -23.44 4.55
N THR A 19 -1.27 -23.30 3.48
CA THR A 19 -0.32 -22.21 3.32
C THR A 19 -1.14 -20.93 3.46
N GLN A 20 -1.18 -20.37 4.66
CA GLN A 20 -1.74 -19.05 4.88
C GLN A 20 -0.94 -18.18 3.91
N PRO A 21 -1.58 -17.47 2.95
CA PRO A 21 -0.84 -16.57 2.10
C PRO A 21 -0.17 -15.60 3.04
N THR A 22 1.14 -15.75 3.21
CA THR A 22 1.97 -14.79 3.90
C THR A 22 1.70 -13.50 3.17
N ALA A 23 0.99 -12.57 3.83
CA ALA A 23 0.76 -11.25 3.28
C ALA A 23 2.13 -10.80 2.75
N PRO A 24 2.24 -10.48 1.44
CA PRO A 24 3.53 -10.13 0.88
C PRO A 24 4.10 -9.05 1.80
N SER A 25 5.40 -9.09 2.08
CA SER A 25 6.09 -8.09 2.90
C SER A 25 5.82 -6.69 2.30
N LEU A 26 4.69 -6.11 2.68
CA LEU A 26 3.96 -5.12 1.88
C LEU A 26 4.41 -3.70 2.20
N ALA A 27 5.09 -3.54 3.32
CA ALA A 27 5.64 -2.28 3.72
C ALA A 27 7.00 -2.15 3.04
N TRP A 28 7.17 -1.08 2.22
CA TRP A 28 8.48 -0.52 1.80
C TRP A 28 9.02 -0.91 0.41
N THR A 29 8.19 -1.32 -0.54
CA THR A 29 8.67 -1.61 -1.91
C THR A 29 8.62 -0.40 -2.85
N ASP A 30 7.66 0.51 -2.65
CA ASP A 30 7.27 1.45 -3.70
C ASP A 30 7.89 2.85 -3.57
N LEU A 31 8.15 3.31 -2.36
CA LEU A 31 8.83 4.57 -2.09
C LEU A 31 10.02 4.30 -1.16
N LYS A 32 11.25 4.46 -1.65
CA LYS A 32 12.46 4.22 -0.83
C LYS A 32 12.66 5.35 0.17
N LEU A 33 13.45 5.12 1.22
CA LEU A 33 13.80 6.16 2.19
C LEU A 33 14.45 7.38 1.53
N ALA A 34 15.35 7.15 0.57
CA ALA A 34 15.97 8.22 -0.22
C ALA A 34 14.94 9.05 -0.99
N ASP A 35 13.85 8.44 -1.45
CA ASP A 35 12.78 9.13 -2.18
C ASP A 35 11.96 10.01 -1.23
N CYS A 36 11.75 9.57 0.01
CA CYS A 36 11.11 10.38 1.05
C CYS A 36 11.98 11.61 1.41
N GLU A 37 13.29 11.41 1.54
CA GLU A 37 14.23 12.50 1.81
C GLU A 37 14.30 13.50 0.65
N GLU A 38 14.31 12.99 -0.59
CA GLU A 38 14.23 13.81 -1.79
C GLU A 38 12.94 14.63 -1.79
N TYR A 39 11.77 13.99 -1.59
CA TYR A 39 10.48 14.68 -1.48
C TYR A 39 10.48 15.78 -0.41
N LEU A 40 11.05 15.51 0.76
CA LEU A 40 11.12 16.49 1.86
C LEU A 40 12.03 17.68 1.54
N SER A 41 13.04 17.48 0.68
CA SER A 41 13.95 18.52 0.22
C SER A 41 13.37 19.41 -0.88
N LEU A 42 12.31 18.97 -1.56
CA LEU A 42 11.65 19.73 -2.62
C LEU A 42 10.82 20.88 -2.02
N THR A 43 11.08 22.09 -2.51
CA THR A 43 10.34 23.31 -2.14
C THR A 43 9.55 23.91 -3.29
N ASP A 44 9.90 23.53 -4.52
CA ASP A 44 9.24 24.01 -5.73
C ASP A 44 8.01 23.13 -6.06
N PRO A 45 6.79 23.69 -6.16
CA PRO A 45 5.57 22.92 -6.41
C PRO A 45 5.63 22.11 -7.72
N ASP A 46 6.19 22.68 -8.78
CA ASP A 46 6.29 22.00 -10.07
C ASP A 46 7.27 20.82 -10.01
N ALA A 47 8.37 20.97 -9.28
CA ALA A 47 9.31 19.87 -9.02
C ALA A 47 8.67 18.75 -8.20
N VAL A 48 7.83 19.07 -7.20
CA VAL A 48 7.09 18.07 -6.41
C VAL A 48 6.14 17.27 -7.29
N LEU A 49 5.35 17.95 -8.13
CA LEU A 49 4.42 17.29 -9.03
C LEU A 49 5.14 16.36 -10.01
N LYS A 50 6.24 16.82 -10.60
CA LYS A 50 7.07 16.00 -11.50
C LYS A 50 7.69 14.80 -10.80
N PHE A 51 8.14 14.95 -9.56
CA PHE A 51 8.66 13.85 -8.76
C PHE A 51 7.60 12.76 -8.55
N ILE A 52 6.40 13.15 -8.12
CA ILE A 52 5.28 12.22 -7.88
C ILE A 52 4.84 11.54 -9.18
N ALA A 53 4.69 12.31 -10.26
CA ALA A 53 4.35 11.79 -11.58
C ALA A 53 5.40 10.78 -12.07
N GLY A 54 6.68 11.05 -11.83
CA GLY A 54 7.78 10.13 -12.14
C GLY A 54 7.71 8.82 -11.34
N LYS A 55 7.38 8.88 -10.04
CA LYS A 55 7.20 7.68 -9.19
C LYS A 55 6.00 6.84 -9.61
N MET A 56 4.95 7.48 -10.11
CA MET A 56 3.74 6.81 -10.57
C MET A 56 3.78 6.40 -12.05
N ASN A 57 4.86 6.74 -12.78
CA ASN A 57 4.97 6.55 -14.22
C ASN A 57 3.79 7.18 -15.00
N LEU A 58 3.40 8.40 -14.60
CA LEU A 58 2.30 9.19 -15.19
C LEU A 58 2.84 10.43 -15.91
N PRO A 59 3.55 10.28 -17.04
CA PRO A 59 4.13 11.42 -17.77
C PRO A 59 3.05 12.30 -18.44
N ASP A 60 1.83 11.80 -18.56
CA ASP A 60 0.70 12.45 -19.24
C ASP A 60 -0.18 13.27 -18.30
N TYR A 61 0.23 13.49 -17.05
CA TYR A 61 -0.57 14.18 -16.03
C TYR A 61 -1.03 15.60 -16.44
N ASP A 62 -0.28 16.30 -17.27
CA ASP A 62 -0.67 17.63 -17.80
C ASP A 62 -1.81 17.57 -18.83
N THR A 63 -2.00 16.42 -19.49
CA THR A 63 -2.95 16.26 -20.61
C THR A 63 -4.13 15.37 -20.27
N ASN A 64 -3.95 14.45 -19.32
CA ASN A 64 -4.94 13.47 -18.92
C ASN A 64 -5.50 13.81 -17.54
N PRO A 65 -6.79 14.19 -17.43
CA PRO A 65 -7.38 14.59 -16.16
C PRO A 65 -7.41 13.45 -15.14
N ARG A 66 -7.44 12.19 -15.58
CA ARG A 66 -7.35 11.04 -14.66
C ARG A 66 -5.96 11.00 -14.03
N SER A 67 -4.90 11.09 -14.84
CA SER A 67 -3.52 11.10 -14.36
C SER A 67 -3.26 12.30 -13.44
N ALA A 68 -3.80 13.48 -13.77
CA ALA A 68 -3.73 14.67 -12.93
C ALA A 68 -4.33 14.43 -11.53
N VAL A 69 -5.56 13.92 -11.46
CA VAL A 69 -6.24 13.64 -10.19
C VAL A 69 -5.50 12.57 -9.39
N THR A 70 -4.92 11.58 -10.05
CA THR A 70 -4.10 10.56 -9.39
C THR A 70 -2.84 11.19 -8.77
N VAL A 71 -2.13 12.06 -9.49
CA VAL A 71 -0.95 12.77 -8.95
C VAL A 71 -1.34 13.66 -7.76
N ASP A 72 -2.45 14.39 -7.85
CA ASP A 72 -2.97 15.23 -6.76
C ASP A 72 -3.30 14.43 -5.49
N LEU A 73 -3.87 13.23 -5.65
CA LEU A 73 -4.14 12.34 -4.52
C LEU A 73 -2.85 11.95 -3.77
N TYR A 74 -1.80 11.56 -4.50
CA TYR A 74 -0.52 11.20 -3.89
C TYR A 74 0.20 12.41 -3.29
N LEU A 75 0.09 13.58 -3.93
CA LEU A 75 0.56 14.83 -3.35
C LEU A 75 -0.11 15.11 -2.02
N TRP A 76 -1.44 15.03 -1.97
CA TRP A 76 -2.20 15.24 -0.75
C TRP A 76 -1.80 14.26 0.37
N VAL A 77 -1.57 12.98 0.04
CA VAL A 77 -1.14 12.00 1.05
C VAL A 77 0.27 12.27 1.57
N LEU A 78 1.23 12.59 0.70
CA LEU A 78 2.59 12.89 1.12
C LEU A 78 2.65 14.20 1.91
N ASP A 79 1.87 15.21 1.52
CA ASP A 79 1.78 16.47 2.25
C ASP A 79 1.08 16.28 3.60
N LEU A 80 0.02 15.46 3.68
CA LEU A 80 -0.59 15.07 4.95
C LEU A 80 0.42 14.38 5.87
N ALA A 81 1.23 13.46 5.35
CA ALA A 81 2.28 12.80 6.11
C ALA A 81 3.33 13.81 6.61
N LYS A 82 3.71 14.78 5.78
CA LYS A 82 4.63 15.86 6.14
C LYS A 82 4.06 16.77 7.23
N GLN A 83 2.81 17.21 7.09
CA GLN A 83 2.12 18.07 8.06
C GLN A 83 1.99 17.41 9.43
N ASN A 84 1.79 16.10 9.47
CA ASN A 84 1.70 15.33 10.71
C ASN A 84 3.07 14.91 11.29
N GLY A 85 4.19 15.32 10.66
CA GLY A 85 5.54 15.00 11.12
C GLY A 85 5.84 13.50 11.10
N LEU A 86 5.28 12.74 10.16
CA LEU A 86 5.59 11.31 10.02
C LEU A 86 7.06 11.15 9.65
N SER A 87 7.70 10.11 10.21
CA SER A 87 9.04 9.71 9.80
C SER A 87 9.04 9.18 8.36
N SER A 88 10.20 9.20 7.70
CA SER A 88 10.35 8.73 6.32
C SER A 88 9.89 7.28 6.13
N GLU A 89 10.05 6.41 7.13
CA GLU A 89 9.57 5.03 7.11
C GLU A 89 8.03 4.97 7.10
N LYS A 90 7.37 5.81 7.91
CA LYS A 90 5.91 5.86 7.99
C LYS A 90 5.31 6.46 6.73
N MET A 91 5.95 7.49 6.18
CA MET A 91 5.56 8.10 4.90
C MET A 91 5.68 7.08 3.76
N SER A 92 6.79 6.33 3.70
CA SER A 92 6.99 5.25 2.72
C SER A 92 5.94 4.15 2.85
N ALA A 93 5.64 3.71 4.07
CA ALA A 93 4.60 2.70 4.31
C ALA A 93 3.21 3.20 3.90
N MET A 94 2.85 4.44 4.25
CA MET A 94 1.57 5.04 3.89
C MET A 94 1.40 5.16 2.37
N PHE A 95 2.45 5.63 1.67
CA PHE A 95 2.45 5.70 0.21
C PHE A 95 2.27 4.32 -0.43
N THR A 96 3.00 3.32 0.05
CA THR A 96 2.94 1.95 -0.46
C THR A 96 1.54 1.35 -0.30
N ILE A 97 0.93 1.49 0.88
CA ILE A 97 -0.43 1.01 1.15
C ILE A 97 -1.44 1.68 0.23
N LEU A 98 -1.34 3.00 0.07
CA LEU A 98 -2.26 3.75 -0.80
C LEU A 98 -2.11 3.31 -2.25
N LYS A 99 -0.87 3.18 -2.74
CA LYS A 99 -0.58 2.78 -4.11
C LYS A 99 -1.20 1.43 -4.43
N GLN A 100 -0.96 0.44 -3.57
CA GLN A 100 -1.51 -0.90 -3.79
C GLN A 100 -3.03 -0.95 -3.67
N THR A 101 -3.60 -0.19 -2.73
CA THR A 101 -5.07 -0.08 -2.60
C THR A 101 -5.67 0.57 -3.85
N HIS A 102 -5.04 1.62 -4.37
CA HIS A 102 -5.45 2.30 -5.59
C HIS A 102 -5.35 1.36 -6.80
N GLU A 103 -4.23 0.67 -6.97
CA GLU A 103 -4.01 -0.32 -8.05
C GLU A 103 -5.03 -1.48 -7.99
N PHE A 104 -5.34 -1.96 -6.79
CA PHE A 104 -6.37 -2.98 -6.59
C PHE A 104 -7.77 -2.47 -6.95
N ALA A 105 -8.10 -1.23 -6.56
CA ALA A 105 -9.40 -0.62 -6.84
C ALA A 105 -9.61 -0.33 -8.34
N ILE A 106 -8.56 0.02 -9.08
CA ILE A 106 -8.64 0.22 -10.54
C ILE A 106 -8.59 -1.10 -11.31
N GLY A 107 -7.93 -2.13 -10.76
CA GLY A 107 -7.69 -3.41 -11.42
C GLY A 107 -8.86 -4.41 -11.33
N THR A 108 -9.84 -4.16 -10.47
CA THR A 108 -10.99 -5.07 -10.29
C THR A 108 -12.19 -4.56 -11.08
N PRO A 109 -12.51 -5.13 -12.27
CA PRO A 109 -13.78 -4.82 -12.91
C PRO A 109 -14.94 -5.32 -12.03
N PRO A 110 -16.08 -4.62 -12.00
CA PRO A 110 -17.25 -5.10 -11.27
C PRO A 110 -17.63 -6.50 -11.78
N PRO A 111 -18.02 -7.44 -10.89
CA PRO A 111 -18.47 -8.76 -11.32
C PRO A 111 -19.61 -8.59 -12.33
N ALA A 112 -19.56 -9.36 -13.42
CA ALA A 112 -20.60 -9.32 -14.44
C ALA A 112 -21.97 -9.58 -13.79
N PRO A 113 -23.03 -8.86 -14.20
CA PRO A 113 -24.37 -9.15 -13.70
C PRO A 113 -24.71 -10.62 -13.98
N PRO A 114 -25.42 -11.30 -13.06
CA PRO A 114 -25.85 -12.68 -13.29
C PRO A 114 -26.59 -12.73 -14.63
N GLN A 115 -26.09 -13.54 -15.56
CA GLN A 115 -26.83 -13.80 -16.79
C GLN A 115 -28.05 -14.60 -16.39
N GLU A 116 -29.24 -14.01 -16.54
CA GLU A 116 -30.48 -14.79 -16.49
C GLU A 116 -30.43 -15.78 -17.66
N GLU A 117 -30.12 -17.03 -17.36
CA GLU A 117 -30.27 -18.14 -18.30
C GLU A 117 -31.76 -18.23 -18.67
N GLY A 118 -32.06 -17.87 -19.92
CA GLY A 118 -33.40 -17.90 -20.51
C GLY A 118 -33.84 -19.28 -20.96
#